data_AF-A0A661J1K6-F1
#
_entry.id   AF-A0A661J1K6-F1
#
_cell.length_a   1.000
_cell.length_b   1.000
_cell.length_c   1.000
_cell.angle_alpha   90.00
_cell.angle_beta   90.00
_cell.angle_gamma   90.00
#
_symmetry.space_group_name_H-M   'P 1'
#
loop_
_entity.id
_entity.type
_entity.pdbx_description
1 polymer ?
#
loop_
_entity_poly.entity_id
_entity_poly.type
_entity_poly.pdbx_seq_one_letter_code
_entity_poly.pdbx_strand_id
1 'polypeptide(L)' 'MRHPRADAYLISCGGIRVVDIIERSEVELGRPVLTSNQALVWHCLRMMGIDREIRGFGRLLAGEIKR' A
#
# COMPACT_ATOMS: atom_id res chain seq x y z
N MET A 1 17.63 2.13 -3.45
CA MET A 1 16.49 2.43 -2.55
C MET A 1 16.18 1.32 -1.55
N ARG A 2 16.51 0.04 -1.79
CA ARG A 2 16.35 -1.00 -0.77
C ARG A 2 17.20 -0.72 0.47
N HIS A 3 16.58 -0.67 1.65
CA HIS A 3 17.23 -0.55 2.94
C HIS A 3 17.02 -1.84 3.77
N PRO A 4 18.08 -2.42 4.37
CA PRO A 4 18.01 -3.76 4.98
C PRO A 4 17.09 -3.84 6.21
N ARG A 5 16.90 -2.72 6.91
CA ARG A 5 16.06 -2.63 8.11
C ARG A 5 14.71 -1.95 7.88
N ALA A 6 14.30 -1.72 6.62
CA ALA A 6 12.99 -1.14 6.36
C ALA A 6 11.90 -2.19 6.52
N ASP A 7 10.91 -1.91 7.37
CA ASP A 7 9.69 -2.71 7.50
C ASP A 7 8.73 -2.45 6.33
N ALA A 8 8.68 -1.19 5.87
CA ALA A 8 7.89 -0.73 4.73
C ALA A 8 8.50 0.54 4.13
N TYR A 9 8.04 0.91 2.92
CA TYR A 9 8.35 2.17 2.27
C TYR A 9 7.10 3.04 2.17
N LEU A 10 7.22 4.33 2.49
CA LEU A 10 6.13 5.28 2.33
C LEU A 10 6.45 6.22 1.16
N ILE A 11 5.55 6.24 0.17
CA ILE A 11 5.52 7.25 -0.88
C ILE A 11 4.58 8.36 -0.41
N SER A 12 5.17 9.37 0.21
CA SER A 12 4.45 10.51 0.79
C SER A 12 4.38 11.66 -0.20
N CYS A 13 3.27 11.80 -0.95
CA CYS A 13 3.07 12.91 -1.87
C CYS A 13 1.64 12.99 -2.44
N GLY A 14 1.08 14.20 -2.47
CA GLY A 14 -0.32 14.50 -2.83
C GLY A 14 -0.57 14.87 -4.30
N GLY A 15 0.26 14.43 -5.25
CA GLY A 15 0.12 14.84 -6.66
C GLY A 15 0.72 13.92 -7.72
N ILE A 16 1.34 12.80 -7.34
CA ILE A 16 1.90 11.85 -8.30
C ILE A 16 1.01 10.61 -8.44
N ARG A 17 0.83 10.15 -9.68
CA ARG A 17 0.08 8.92 -9.97
C ARG A 17 0.99 7.72 -9.74
N VAL A 18 0.81 7.09 -8.57
CA VAL A 18 1.61 5.91 -8.17
C VAL A 18 0.79 4.65 -8.00
N VAL A 19 -0.54 4.72 -8.18
CA VAL A 19 -1.44 3.60 -7.95
C VAL A 19 -1.07 2.36 -8.76
N ASP A 20 -0.70 2.55 -10.04
CA ASP A 20 -0.36 1.46 -10.97
C ASP A 20 1.03 0.84 -10.72
N ILE A 21 1.84 1.44 -9.84
CA ILE A 21 3.20 0.96 -9.55
C ILE A 21 3.36 0.38 -8.15
N ILE A 22 2.35 0.42 -7.28
CA ILE A 22 2.48 -0.02 -5.88
C ILE A 22 2.95 -1.47 -5.83
N GLU A 23 2.23 -2.38 -6.49
CA GLU A 23 2.52 -3.82 -6.47
C GLU A 23 3.89 -4.13 -7.11
N ARG A 24 4.19 -3.49 -8.25
CA ARG A 24 5.51 -3.61 -8.89
C ARG A 24 6.63 -3.14 -7.96
N SER A 25 6.41 -2.05 -7.24
CA SER A 25 7.38 -1.49 -6.29
C SER A 25 7.58 -2.42 -5.09
N GLU A 26 6.53 -3.09 -4.60
CA GLU A 26 6.65 -4.09 -3.53
C GLU A 26 7.47 -5.30 -3.97
N VAL A 27 7.28 -5.78 -5.20
CA VAL A 27 8.12 -6.84 -5.80
C VAL A 27 9.58 -6.37 -5.90
N GLU A 28 9.79 -5.17 -6.42
CA GLU A 28 11.13 -4.61 -6.61
C GLU A 28 11.81 -4.26 -5.28
N LEU A 29 11.10 -3.94 -4.20
CA LEU A 29 11.69 -3.59 -2.90
C LEU A 29 11.71 -4.76 -1.92
N GLY A 30 10.93 -5.81 -2.15
CA GLY A 30 10.78 -6.96 -1.27
C GLY A 30 10.09 -6.63 0.06
N ARG A 31 9.47 -5.46 0.17
CA ARG A 31 8.78 -4.96 1.38
C ARG A 31 7.50 -4.21 0.97
N PRO A 32 6.52 -4.09 1.88
CA PRO A 32 5.32 -3.30 1.64
C PRO A 32 5.62 -1.86 1.20
N VAL A 33 4.78 -1.33 0.31
CA VAL A 33 4.82 0.05 -0.15
C VAL A 33 3.47 0.70 0.17
N LEU A 34 3.52 1.77 0.94
CA LEU A 34 2.38 2.54 1.40
C LEU A 34 2.32 3.88 0.68
N THR A 35 1.11 4.33 0.35
CA THR A 35 0.83 5.66 -0.19
C THR A 35 -0.29 6.31 0.63
N SER A 36 -0.32 7.64 0.70
CA SER A 36 -1.39 8.35 1.42
C SER A 36 -2.78 8.05 0.83
N ASN A 37 -2.88 7.99 -0.50
CA ASN A 37 -4.16 7.73 -1.18
C ASN A 37 -4.67 6.31 -0.93
N GLN A 38 -3.82 5.28 -1.05
CA GLN A 38 -4.25 3.89 -0.80
C GLN A 38 -4.63 3.69 0.68
N ALA A 39 -3.92 4.35 1.61
CA ALA A 39 -4.18 4.26 3.04
C ALA A 39 -5.52 4.93 3.39
N LEU A 40 -5.84 6.07 2.78
CA LEU A 40 -7.14 6.73 2.92
C LEU A 40 -8.27 5.82 2.42
N VAL A 41 -8.14 5.25 1.22
CA VAL A 41 -9.14 4.32 0.66
C VAL A 41 -9.32 3.11 1.57
N TRP A 42 -8.22 2.49 1.99
CA TRP A 42 -8.24 1.37 2.94
C TRP A 42 -9.00 1.75 4.22
N HIS A 43 -8.69 2.91 4.81
CA HIS A 43 -9.34 3.36 6.03
C HIS A 43 -10.85 3.60 5.85
N CYS A 44 -11.26 4.27 4.76
CA CYS A 44 -12.67 4.50 4.44
C CYS A 44 -13.45 3.19 4.28
N LEU A 45 -12.89 2.20 3.58
CA LEU A 45 -13.52 0.88 3.42
C LEU A 45 -13.76 0.21 4.78
N ARG A 46 -12.78 0.28 5.70
CA ARG A 46 -12.93 -0.28 7.04
C ARG A 46 -13.96 0.44 7.89
N MET A 47 -14.05 1.76 7.79
CA MET A 47 -15.10 2.52 8.46
C MET A 47 -16.51 2.14 7.98
N MET A 48 -16.63 1.72 6.72
CA MET A 48 -17.90 1.24 6.14
C MET A 48 -18.18 -0.24 6.42
N GLY A 49 -17.34 -0.94 7.20
CA GLY A 49 -17.47 -2.37 7.45
C GLY A 49 -17.12 -3.26 6.25
N ILE A 50 -16.41 -2.72 5.25
CA ILE A 50 -15.99 -3.45 4.05
C ILE A 50 -14.58 -4.03 4.30
N ASP A 51 -14.50 -5.34 4.50
CA ASP A 51 -13.25 -6.09 4.71
C ASP A 51 -12.84 -6.92 3.47
N ARG A 52 -13.20 -6.46 2.28
CA ARG A 52 -12.88 -7.17 1.04
C ARG A 52 -11.42 -6.93 0.64
N GLU A 53 -10.72 -8.00 0.28
CA GLU A 53 -9.41 -7.93 -0.37
C GLU A 53 -9.51 -7.34 -1.78
N ILE A 54 -8.64 -6.37 -2.09
CA ILE A 54 -8.53 -5.75 -3.40
C ILE A 54 -7.09 -5.95 -3.90
N ARG A 55 -6.93 -6.82 -4.90
CA ARG A 55 -5.64 -7.17 -5.50
C ARG A 55 -5.21 -6.13 -6.55
N GLY A 56 -3.91 -6.06 -6.85
CA GLY A 56 -3.35 -5.11 -7.81
C GLY A 56 -3.01 -3.72 -7.23
N PHE A 57 -3.35 -3.46 -5.96
CA PHE A 57 -3.10 -2.17 -5.29
C PHE A 57 -2.17 -2.30 -4.08
N GLY A 58 -1.32 -3.33 -4.10
CA GLY A 58 -0.35 -3.64 -3.06
C GLY A 58 -0.91 -4.34 -1.83
N ARG A 59 0.00 -4.75 -0.94
CA ARG A 59 -0.28 -5.59 0.23
C ARG A 59 -1.28 -5.00 1.23
N LEU A 60 -1.39 -3.68 1.32
CA LEU A 60 -2.34 -3.03 2.23
C LEU A 60 -3.80 -3.37 1.86
N LEU A 61 -4.16 -3.20 0.58
CA LEU A 61 -5.51 -3.45 0.10
C LEU A 61 -5.79 -4.93 -0.16
N ALA A 62 -4.73 -5.72 -0.39
CA ALA A 62 -4.82 -7.19 -0.43
C ALA A 62 -5.03 -7.83 0.96
N GLY A 63 -5.01 -7.06 2.06
CA GLY A 63 -5.22 -7.59 3.41
C GLY A 63 -4.01 -8.33 4.00
N GLU A 64 -2.83 -8.20 3.38
CA GLU A 64 -1.60 -8.90 3.79
C GLU A 64 -0.85 -8.16 4.91
N ILE A 65 -1.21 -6.91 5.18
CA ILE A 65 -0.68 -6.12 6.29
C ILE A 65 -1.64 -6.24 7.47
N LYS A 66 -1.17 -6.86 8.55
CA LYS A 66 -1.92 -6.97 9.81
C LYS A 66 -1.92 -5.64 10.56
N ARG A 67 -2.99 -5.38 11.31
CA ARG A 67 -3.08 -4.26 12.26
C ARG A 67 -2.11 -4.44 13.42
#